data_AF-A0AAV0BLZ6-F1
#
_entry.id   AF-A0AAV0BLZ6-F1
#
_cell.length_a   1.000
_cell.length_b   1.000
_cell.length_c   1.000
_cell.angle_alpha   90.00
_cell.angle_beta   90.00
_cell.angle_gamma   90.00
#
_symmetry.space_group_name_H-M   'P 1'
#
loop_
_entity.id
_entity.type
_entity.pdbx_description
1 polymer ?
#
loop_
_entity_poly.entity_id
_entity_poly.type
_entity_poly.pdbx_seq_one_letter_code
_entity_poly.pdbx_strand_id
1 'polypeptide(L)'
;KLPLALFADRISTKRTTGYSPYELMFGQPAVLPVDVEMETYLGINWEEVRTTEELLTGRMDQLARKKHVLELGYKRMMEARAKLVT
;
A
#
# COMPACT_ATOMS: atom_id res chain seq x y z
N LYS A 1 -15.92 4.01 -2.81
CA LYS A 1 -15.37 2.65 -3.03
C LYS A 1 -14.87 2.45 -4.46
N LEU A 2 -15.66 2.78 -5.50
CA LEU A 2 -15.25 2.62 -6.91
C LEU A 2 -13.88 3.24 -7.27
N PRO A 3 -13.53 4.49 -6.88
CA PRO A 3 -12.21 5.05 -7.19
C PRO A 3 -11.05 4.25 -6.59
N LEU A 4 -11.23 3.70 -5.39
CA LEU A 4 -10.23 2.86 -4.73
C LEU A 4 -10.06 1.53 -5.45
N ALA A 5 -11.17 0.91 -5.88
CA ALA A 5 -11.14 -0.34 -6.64
C ALA A 5 -10.41 -0.17 -7.96
N LEU A 6 -10.73 0.88 -8.72
CA LEU A 6 -10.06 1.18 -9.99
C LEU A 6 -8.58 1.48 -9.80
N PHE A 7 -8.22 2.19 -8.72
CA PHE A 7 -6.82 2.49 -8.44
C PHE A 7 -6.06 1.24 -8.01
N ALA A 8 -6.62 0.44 -7.09
CA ALA A 8 -6.07 -0.86 -6.67
C ALA A 8 -5.83 -1.79 -7.87
N ASP A 9 -6.77 -1.83 -8.82
CA ASP A 9 -6.66 -2.66 -10.02
C ASP A 9 -5.52 -2.24 -10.94
N ARG A 10 -5.35 -0.92 -11.13
CA ARG A 10 -4.32 -0.33 -12.00
C ARG A 10 -2.90 -0.49 -11.45
N ILE A 11 -2.74 -0.50 -10.13
CA ILE A 11 -1.43 -0.64 -9.48
C ILE A 11 -1.08 -2.09 -9.13
N SER A 12 -2.00 -3.03 -9.37
CA SER A 12 -1.77 -4.45 -9.10
C SER A 12 -1.25 -5.17 -10.34
N THR A 13 -0.18 -5.94 -10.16
CA THR A 13 0.42 -6.75 -11.22
C THR A 13 -0.55 -7.79 -11.76
N LYS A 14 -0.66 -7.89 -13.09
CA LYS A 14 -1.52 -8.89 -13.74
C LYS A 14 -0.72 -10.14 -14.07
N ARG A 15 -1.33 -11.32 -13.85
CA ARG A 15 -0.71 -12.62 -14.16
C ARG A 15 -0.38 -12.78 -15.66
N THR A 16 -1.18 -12.19 -16.54
CA THR A 16 -1.04 -12.32 -17.99
C THR A 16 0.18 -11.59 -18.55
N THR A 17 0.49 -10.42 -18.02
CA THR A 17 1.59 -9.56 -18.50
C THR A 17 2.81 -9.60 -17.58
N GLY A 18 2.64 -9.99 -16.32
CA GLY A 18 3.67 -9.84 -15.29
C GLY A 18 3.88 -8.39 -14.83
N TYR A 19 3.10 -7.44 -15.35
CA TYR A 19 3.17 -6.02 -15.04
C TYR A 19 1.81 -5.46 -14.64
N SER A 20 1.79 -4.41 -13.83
CA SER A 20 0.58 -3.64 -13.55
C SER A 20 0.20 -2.75 -14.75
N PRO A 21 -1.09 -2.43 -14.95
CA PRO A 21 -1.49 -1.45 -15.95
C PRO A 21 -0.77 -0.10 -15.83
N TYR A 22 -0.44 0.32 -14.60
CA TYR A 22 0.33 1.52 -14.33
C TYR A 22 1.75 1.43 -14.93
N GLU A 23 2.46 0.32 -14.69
CA GLU A 23 3.80 0.10 -15.23
C GLU A 23 3.80 0.09 -16.75
N LEU A 24 2.81 -0.54 -17.36
CA LEU A 24 2.69 -0.59 -18.82
C LEU A 24 2.45 0.80 -19.43
N MET A 25 1.78 1.70 -18.70
CA MET A 25 1.45 3.04 -19.18
C MET A 25 2.57 4.05 -18.94
N PHE A 26 3.30 3.93 -17.83
CA PHE A 26 4.29 4.92 -17.39
C PHE A 26 5.74 4.44 -17.41
N GLY A 27 5.98 3.15 -17.68
CA GLY A 27 7.32 2.56 -17.70
C GLY A 27 8.01 2.49 -16.34
N GLN A 28 7.27 2.67 -15.24
CA GLN A 28 7.80 2.67 -13.87
C GLN A 28 6.80 2.04 -12.88
N PRO A 29 7.29 1.43 -11.78
CA PRO A 29 6.42 0.84 -10.76
C PRO A 29 5.57 1.89 -10.05
N ALA A 30 4.35 1.51 -9.69
CA ALA A 30 3.47 2.34 -8.87
C ALA A 30 3.91 2.30 -7.40
N VAL A 31 4.92 3.11 -7.05
CA VAL A 31 5.40 3.23 -5.66
C VAL A 31 4.52 4.21 -4.89
N LEU A 32 3.82 3.73 -3.87
CA LEU A 32 3.04 4.60 -2.98
C LEU A 32 3.91 5.11 -1.84
N PRO A 33 3.64 6.31 -1.28
CA PRO A 33 4.36 6.80 -0.10
C PRO A 33 4.31 5.85 1.10
N VAL A 34 3.21 5.09 1.23
CA VAL A 34 3.05 4.04 2.24
C VAL A 34 4.00 2.86 2.01
N ASP A 35 4.39 2.58 0.76
CA ASP A 35 5.35 1.53 0.43
C ASP A 35 6.81 1.96 0.77
N VAL A 36 7.05 3.27 0.96
CA VAL A 36 8.38 3.86 1.25
C VAL A 36 8.58 4.17 2.73
N GLU A 37 7.57 4.77 3.38
CA GLU A 37 7.66 5.20 4.79
C GLU A 37 7.49 4.06 5.79
N MET A 38 6.91 2.94 5.35
CA MET A 38 6.82 1.70 6.08
C MET A 38 7.17 0.57 5.12
N GLU A 39 8.39 0.03 5.19
CA GLU A 39 8.75 -1.25 4.56
C GLU A 39 7.78 -2.39 4.92
N THR A 40 6.92 -2.15 5.91
CA THR A 40 5.87 -3.04 6.31
C THR A 40 4.55 -2.65 5.65
N TYR A 41 4.05 -3.59 4.86
CA TYR A 41 2.64 -3.76 4.54
C TYR A 41 1.80 -4.01 5.81
N LEU A 42 1.76 -3.02 6.72
CA LEU A 42 1.52 -3.17 8.17
C LEU A 42 0.08 -3.54 8.59
N GLY A 43 -0.75 -4.03 7.68
CA GLY A 43 -2.14 -4.33 8.03
C GLY A 43 -2.83 -5.39 7.20
N ILE A 44 -2.14 -6.02 6.25
CA ILE A 44 -2.75 -7.02 5.37
C ILE A 44 -1.84 -8.23 5.33
N ASN A 45 -2.39 -9.39 5.74
CA ASN A 45 -1.67 -10.64 5.65
C ASN A 45 -1.68 -11.12 4.19
N TRP A 46 -0.69 -10.72 3.40
CA TRP A 46 -0.58 -11.14 2.00
C TRP A 46 -0.40 -12.66 1.86
N GLU A 47 0.11 -13.32 2.90
CA GLU A 47 0.22 -14.78 2.91
C GLU A 47 -1.13 -15.47 2.95
N GLU A 48 -2.22 -14.79 3.30
CA GLU A 48 -3.59 -15.33 3.26
C GLU A 48 -4.30 -15.06 1.93
N VAL A 49 -3.78 -14.16 1.09
CA VAL A 49 -4.39 -13.80 -0.18
C VAL A 49 -4.20 -14.93 -1.19
N ARG A 50 -5.31 -15.40 -1.76
CA ARG A 50 -5.35 -16.49 -2.74
C ARG A 50 -6.05 -16.08 -4.03
N THR A 51 -6.96 -15.12 -3.97
CA THR A 51 -7.74 -14.67 -5.13
C THR A 51 -7.39 -13.24 -5.55
N THR A 52 -7.71 -12.90 -6.81
CA THR A 52 -7.56 -11.51 -7.29
C THR A 52 -8.52 -10.56 -6.56
N GLU A 53 -9.71 -11.04 -6.20
CA GLU A 53 -10.68 -10.23 -5.44
C GLU A 53 -10.14 -9.88 -4.04
N GLU A 54 -9.55 -10.85 -3.34
CA GLU A 54 -8.90 -10.63 -2.04
C GLU A 54 -7.72 -9.67 -2.16
N LEU A 55 -6.90 -9.82 -3.21
CA LEU A 55 -5.79 -8.91 -3.50
C LEU A 55 -6.27 -7.47 -3.68
N LEU A 56 -7.32 -7.28 -4.50
CA LEU A 56 -7.89 -5.95 -4.76
C LEU A 56 -8.54 -5.36 -3.53
N THR A 57 -9.29 -6.16 -2.77
CA THR A 57 -9.93 -5.74 -1.52
C THR A 57 -8.88 -5.33 -0.49
N GLY A 58 -7.82 -6.12 -0.34
CA GLY A 58 -6.69 -5.77 0.50
C GLY A 58 -6.04 -4.45 0.05
N ARG A 59 -5.69 -4.31 -1.23
CA ARG A 59 -5.12 -3.05 -1.75
C ARG A 59 -6.06 -1.86 -1.52
N MET A 60 -7.38 -2.01 -1.68
CA MET A 60 -8.35 -0.97 -1.37
C MET A 60 -8.33 -0.56 0.10
N ASP A 61 -8.24 -1.53 1.01
CA ASP A 61 -8.16 -1.26 2.45
C ASP A 61 -6.85 -0.56 2.83
N GLN A 62 -5.73 -0.96 2.24
CA GLN A 62 -4.44 -0.28 2.40
C GLN A 62 -4.55 1.19 1.98
N LEU A 63 -5.12 1.44 0.80
CA LEU A 63 -5.31 2.78 0.26
C LEU A 63 -6.27 3.63 1.11
N ALA A 64 -7.33 3.02 1.65
CA ALA A 64 -8.27 3.70 2.53
C ALA A 64 -7.63 4.09 3.87
N ARG A 65 -6.78 3.21 4.43
CA ARG A 65 -6.09 3.42 5.71
C ARG A 65 -4.90 4.37 5.62
N LYS A 66 -4.44 4.75 4.42
CA LYS A 66 -3.27 5.60 4.16
C LYS A 66 -3.11 6.75 5.15
N LYS A 67 -4.15 7.60 5.33
CA LYS A 67 -4.07 8.78 6.21
C LYS A 67 -3.79 8.40 7.66
N HIS A 68 -4.53 7.44 8.18
CA HIS A 68 -4.41 6.99 9.56
C HIS A 68 -3.04 6.35 9.85
N VAL A 69 -2.54 5.56 8.90
CA VAL A 69 -1.25 4.87 9.03
C VAL A 69 -0.10 5.88 8.99
N LEU A 70 -0.17 6.90 8.13
CA LEU A 70 0.81 8.00 8.09
C LEU A 70 0.84 8.79 9.41
N GLU A 71 -0.32 9.15 9.95
CA GLU A 71 -0.42 9.86 11.24
C GLU A 71 0.16 9.03 12.40
N LEU A 72 -0.14 7.72 12.43
CA LEU A 72 0.39 6.81 13.44
C LEU A 72 1.91 6.65 13.31
N GLY A 73 2.42 6.50 12.09
CA GLY A 73 3.85 6.44 11.80
C GLY A 73 4.58 7.71 12.26
N TYR A 74 4.04 8.87 11.92
CA TYR A 74 4.56 10.16 12.37
C TYR A 74 4.60 10.26 13.91
N LYS A 75 3.50 9.89 14.59
CA LYS A 75 3.44 9.93 16.05
C LYS A 75 4.50 9.03 16.69
N ARG A 76 4.63 7.79 16.23
CA ARG A 76 5.65 6.84 16.72
C ARG A 76 7.06 7.36 16.50
N MET A 77 7.34 7.96 15.34
CA MET A 77 8.63 8.57 15.05
C MET A 77 8.95 9.70 16.04
N MET A 78 7.99 10.58 16.31
CA MET A 78 8.18 11.69 17.25
C MET A 78 8.37 11.21 18.70
N GLU A 79 7.61 10.19 19.13
CA GLU A 79 7.79 9.55 20.44
C GLU A 79 9.18 8.90 20.59
N ALA A 80 9.64 8.18 19.56
CA ALA A 80 10.97 7.59 19.54
C ALA A 80 12.07 8.66 19.61
N ARG A 81 11.93 9.76 18.86
CA ARG A 81 12.85 10.90 18.91
C ARG A 81 12.88 11.55 20.29
N ALA A 82 11.73 11.73 20.93
CA ALA A 82 11.66 12.31 22.27
C ALA A 82 12.37 11.43 23.33
N LYS A 83 12.24 10.11 23.22
CA LYS A 83 12.91 9.14 24.11
C LYS A 83 14.44 9.13 23.99
N LEU A 84 15.01 9.59 22.87
CA LEU A 84 16.47 9.66 22.69
C LEU A 84 17.10 10.92 23.30
N VAL A 85 16.29 11.94 23.59
CA VAL A 85 16.75 13.23 24.15
C VAL A 85 16.66 13.25 25.68
N THR A 86 16.04 12.24 26.29
CA THR A 86 15.91 12.06 27.75
C THR A 86 16.90 11.01 28.24
#